data_AF-A0A2V5ICX8-F1
#
_entry.id   AF-A0A2V5ICX8-F1
#
_cell.length_a   1.000
_cell.length_b   1.000
_cell.length_c   1.000
_cell.angle_alpha   90.00
_cell.angle_beta   90.00
_cell.angle_gamma   90.00
#
_symmetry.space_group_name_H-M   'P 1'
#
loop_
_entity.id
_entity.type
_entity.pdbx_description
1 polymer ?
#
loop_
_entity_poly.entity_id
_entity_poly.type
_entity_poly.pdbx_seq_one_letter_code
_entity_poly.pdbx_strand_id
1 'polypeptide(L)'
;MTDTTMEPLLSGTRSVHISLISYGHANGPVVQQPREARYHQILAYNIRHLPNPPRHLRVNATGLSRRLQKEFLQNDAVEAVLVKFQQEIVNAVQEGCAQPLYSSQPEDLRQDASQTDTRRSLDSHASKKPAVDGTDVDIVVTICCEEGRHRSVAFVEELARRLATVKDGDGVLQHWALNVNKTHRDIEDAEDSEQSLGQKRRPNKVHAQTRQRERREKGNWVGSRLEDKDNADQIY
;
A
#
# COMPACT_ATOMS: atom_id res chain seq x y z
N MET A 1 49.95 26.21 0.17
CA MET A 1 49.10 25.03 0.36
C MET A 1 47.68 25.53 0.33
N THR A 2 47.01 25.40 -0.81
CA THR A 2 45.65 25.87 -1.03
C THR A 2 44.70 24.89 -0.38
N ASP A 3 44.02 25.36 0.67
CA ASP A 3 42.97 24.64 1.36
C ASP A 3 41.75 24.59 0.43
N THR A 4 41.54 23.43 -0.20
CA THR A 4 40.39 23.19 -1.08
C THR A 4 39.19 22.89 -0.20
N THR A 5 38.49 23.94 0.22
CA THR A 5 37.18 23.82 0.84
C THR A 5 36.20 23.28 -0.20
N MET A 6 35.94 21.98 -0.16
CA MET A 6 34.86 21.34 -0.89
C MET A 6 33.54 21.91 -0.38
N GLU A 7 32.93 22.82 -1.15
CA GLU A 7 31.56 23.25 -0.92
C GLU A 7 30.63 22.03 -0.95
N PRO A 8 29.72 21.89 0.03
CA PRO A 8 28.68 20.88 -0.06
C PRO A 8 27.72 21.31 -1.17
N LEU A 9 27.74 20.57 -2.27
CA LEU A 9 26.73 20.64 -3.33
C LEU A 9 25.35 20.76 -2.69
N LEU A 10 24.68 21.87 -2.97
CA LEU A 10 23.33 22.21 -2.50
C LEU A 10 22.41 21.01 -2.68
N SER A 11 22.17 20.28 -1.59
CA SER A 11 21.31 19.11 -1.56
C SER A 11 19.89 19.64 -1.51
N GLY A 12 19.30 19.86 -2.70
CA GLY A 12 17.90 20.25 -2.82
C GLY A 12 17.01 19.28 -2.05
N THR A 13 16.00 19.81 -1.37
CA THR A 13 15.04 19.01 -0.62
C THR A 13 14.33 18.04 -1.57
N ARG A 14 14.40 16.74 -1.30
CA ARG A 14 13.74 15.72 -2.13
C ARG A 14 12.28 15.54 -1.71
N SER A 15 11.38 15.48 -2.69
CA SER A 15 9.97 15.20 -2.43
C SER A 15 9.74 13.69 -2.30
N VAL A 16 9.18 13.27 -1.18
CA VAL A 16 8.84 11.87 -0.90
C VAL A 16 7.34 11.78 -0.66
N HIS A 17 6.67 10.93 -1.42
CA HIS A 17 5.26 10.65 -1.28
C HIS A 17 5.05 9.21 -0.82
N ILE A 18 4.27 9.00 0.25
CA ILE A 18 3.92 7.69 0.77
C ILE A 18 2.40 7.53 0.75
N SER A 19 1.91 6.56 0.00
CA SER A 19 0.48 6.20 -0.03
C SER A 19 0.22 4.94 0.80
N LEU A 20 -0.43 5.07 1.95
CA LEU A 20 -0.81 3.95 2.81
C LEU A 20 -2.25 3.52 2.51
N ILE A 21 -2.43 2.30 2.00
CA ILE A 21 -3.73 1.77 1.60
C ILE A 21 -4.09 0.55 2.42
N SER A 22 -5.16 0.64 3.21
CA SER A 22 -5.73 -0.52 3.90
C SER A 22 -6.76 -1.21 3.02
N TYR A 23 -6.74 -2.54 2.98
CA TYR A 23 -7.76 -3.30 2.27
C TYR A 23 -8.04 -4.70 2.87
N GLY A 24 -9.06 -5.36 2.35
CA GLY A 24 -9.53 -6.69 2.71
C GLY A 24 -9.13 -7.68 1.63
N HIS A 25 -8.46 -8.74 2.05
CA HIS A 25 -8.05 -9.85 1.19
C HIS A 25 -9.26 -10.48 0.46
N ALA A 26 -10.42 -10.54 1.12
CA ALA A 26 -11.66 -11.04 0.53
C ALA A 26 -12.13 -10.26 -0.71
N ASN A 27 -11.73 -8.99 -0.83
CA ASN A 27 -12.09 -8.08 -1.92
C ASN A 27 -10.99 -7.98 -2.99
N GLY A 28 -9.94 -8.80 -2.90
CA GLY A 28 -8.82 -8.85 -3.86
C GLY A 28 -7.73 -7.81 -3.60
N PRO A 29 -6.56 -7.91 -4.27
CA PRO A 29 -5.45 -6.96 -4.12
C PRO A 29 -5.80 -5.57 -4.65
N VAL A 30 -5.04 -4.56 -4.23
CA VAL A 30 -5.14 -3.20 -4.79
C VAL A 30 -4.31 -3.15 -6.06
N VAL A 31 -4.93 -2.83 -7.19
CA VAL A 31 -4.22 -2.57 -8.45
C VAL A 31 -3.86 -1.09 -8.48
N GLN A 32 -2.56 -0.78 -8.55
CA GLN A 32 -2.09 0.58 -8.71
C GLN A 32 -1.43 0.76 -10.06
N GLN A 33 -1.67 1.92 -10.67
CA GLN A 33 -0.92 2.34 -11.83
C GLN A 33 0.35 3.04 -11.36
N PRO A 34 1.52 2.73 -11.95
CA PRO A 34 2.74 3.47 -11.67
C PRO A 34 2.51 4.96 -11.91
N ARG A 35 2.83 5.80 -10.94
CA ARG A 35 2.92 7.25 -11.16
C ARG A 35 4.25 7.57 -11.81
N GLU A 36 4.30 8.71 -12.50
CA GLU A 36 5.54 9.30 -13.01
C GLU A 36 6.37 9.83 -11.82
N ALA A 37 7.07 8.93 -11.14
CA ALA A 37 8.05 9.23 -10.11
C ALA A 37 9.39 8.64 -10.53
N ARG A 38 10.50 9.26 -10.11
CA ARG A 38 11.83 8.77 -10.46
C ARG A 38 12.12 7.43 -9.79
N TYR A 39 11.73 7.28 -8.54
CA TYR A 39 11.74 6.01 -7.84
C TYR A 39 10.31 5.67 -7.43
N HIS A 40 9.83 4.49 -7.84
CA HIS A 40 8.54 3.98 -7.46
C HIS A 40 8.68 2.58 -6.86
N GLN A 41 8.17 2.38 -5.64
CA GLN A 41 8.23 1.10 -4.94
C GLN A 41 6.88 0.76 -4.33
N ILE A 42 6.46 -0.50 -4.51
CA ILE A 42 5.25 -1.04 -3.89
C ILE A 42 5.65 -2.03 -2.79
N LEU A 43 5.17 -1.79 -1.58
CA LEU A 43 5.31 -2.66 -0.41
C LEU A 43 3.94 -3.25 -0.08
N ALA A 44 3.82 -4.58 -0.04
CA ALA A 44 2.55 -5.27 0.19
C ALA A 44 2.64 -6.17 1.43
N TYR A 45 1.78 -5.90 2.40
CA TYR A 45 1.81 -6.56 3.70
C TYR A 45 0.49 -7.27 4.02
N ASN A 46 0.60 -8.50 4.52
CA ASN A 46 -0.52 -9.30 5.01
C ASN A 46 -0.45 -9.44 6.53
N ILE A 47 -1.38 -8.81 7.23
CA ILE A 47 -1.43 -8.81 8.70
C ILE A 47 -2.51 -9.73 9.27
N ARG A 48 -3.02 -10.69 8.48
CA ARG A 48 -4.07 -11.62 8.94
C ARG A 48 -3.63 -12.55 10.06
N HIS A 49 -2.32 -12.72 10.23
CA HIS A 49 -1.72 -13.47 11.32
C HIS A 49 -1.77 -12.72 12.68
N LEU A 50 -2.00 -11.41 12.67
CA LEU A 50 -2.12 -10.62 13.90
C LEU A 50 -3.41 -10.92 14.65
N PRO A 51 -3.42 -10.75 15.99
CA PRO A 51 -4.59 -10.99 16.83
C PRO A 51 -5.79 -10.17 16.35
N ASN A 52 -6.96 -10.77 16.44
CA ASN A 52 -8.19 -10.11 16.02
C ASN A 52 -8.74 -9.25 17.16
N PRO A 53 -9.18 -8.00 16.92
CA PRO A 53 -9.80 -7.20 17.96
C PRO A 53 -11.02 -7.91 18.60
N PRO A 54 -11.36 -7.61 19.87
CA PRO A 54 -12.48 -8.21 20.56
C PRO A 54 -13.78 -8.16 19.75
N ARG A 55 -14.54 -9.27 19.74
CA ARG A 55 -15.75 -9.41 18.91
C ARG A 55 -16.75 -8.27 19.12
N HIS A 56 -16.97 -7.86 20.36
CA HIS A 56 -17.94 -6.82 20.69
C HIS A 56 -17.58 -5.44 20.08
N LEU A 57 -16.29 -5.16 19.85
CA LEU A 57 -15.84 -3.95 19.16
C LEU A 57 -16.01 -4.08 17.64
N ARG A 58 -15.67 -5.24 17.07
CA ARG A 58 -15.73 -5.47 15.62
C ARG A 58 -17.14 -5.37 15.03
N VAL A 59 -18.17 -5.66 15.83
CA VAL A 59 -19.57 -5.64 15.35
C VAL A 59 -20.03 -4.21 15.02
N ASN A 60 -19.59 -3.22 15.81
CA ASN A 60 -20.12 -1.84 15.77
C ASN A 60 -19.09 -0.79 15.37
N ALA A 61 -17.80 -1.13 15.32
CA ALA A 61 -16.73 -0.19 15.03
C ALA A 61 -15.86 -0.69 13.85
N THR A 62 -15.19 0.27 13.22
CA THR A 62 -14.12 0.05 12.25
C THR A 62 -12.76 0.35 12.89
N GLY A 63 -11.67 0.13 12.16
CA GLY A 63 -10.33 0.49 12.62
C GLY A 63 -10.09 1.98 12.83
N LEU A 64 -11.04 2.85 12.48
CA LEU A 64 -11.01 4.29 12.78
C LEU A 64 -11.42 4.59 14.23
N SER A 65 -12.12 3.66 14.90
CA SER A 65 -12.58 3.86 16.28
C SER A 65 -11.39 3.84 17.24
N ARG A 66 -11.24 4.91 18.04
CA ARG A 66 -10.20 5.01 19.09
C ARG A 66 -10.23 3.85 20.08
N ARG A 67 -11.41 3.35 20.43
CA ARG A 67 -11.56 2.21 21.34
C ARG A 67 -11.01 0.92 20.71
N LEU A 68 -11.30 0.67 19.43
CA LEU A 68 -10.78 -0.49 18.72
C LEU A 68 -9.28 -0.38 18.51
N GLN A 69 -8.79 0.80 18.10
CA GLN A 69 -7.36 1.09 17.97
C GLN A 69 -6.61 0.79 19.26
N LYS A 70 -7.05 1.36 20.39
CA LYS A 70 -6.41 1.13 21.70
C LYS A 70 -6.28 -0.36 22.03
N GLU A 71 -7.36 -1.12 21.89
CA GLU A 71 -7.37 -2.54 22.23
C GLU A 71 -6.54 -3.41 21.28
N PHE A 72 -6.46 -3.02 20.01
CA PHE A 72 -5.67 -3.74 19.01
C PHE A 72 -4.17 -3.41 19.14
N LEU A 73 -3.85 -2.14 19.34
CA LEU A 73 -2.48 -1.62 19.35
C LEU A 73 -1.74 -1.86 20.67
N GLN A 74 -2.44 -2.11 21.78
CA GLN A 74 -1.80 -2.51 23.05
C GLN A 74 -1.12 -3.89 23.00
N ASN A 75 -1.27 -4.64 21.91
CA ASN A 75 -0.70 -5.97 21.78
C ASN A 75 0.74 -5.91 21.27
N ASP A 76 1.68 -6.50 22.01
CA ASP A 76 3.10 -6.48 21.68
C ASP A 76 3.45 -7.06 20.30
N ALA A 77 2.70 -8.08 19.83
CA ALA A 77 2.92 -8.64 18.50
C ALA A 77 2.51 -7.66 17.40
N VAL A 78 1.47 -6.84 17.64
CA VAL A 78 1.06 -5.77 16.71
C VAL A 78 2.11 -4.66 16.72
N GLU A 79 2.60 -4.28 17.90
CA GLU A 79 3.65 -3.28 18.07
C GLU A 79 4.94 -3.67 17.35
N ALA A 80 5.40 -4.91 17.53
CA ALA A 80 6.60 -5.41 16.86
C ALA A 80 6.48 -5.35 15.33
N VAL A 81 5.30 -5.66 14.78
CA VAL A 81 5.06 -5.58 13.32
C VAL A 81 4.95 -4.12 12.85
N LEU A 82 4.41 -3.21 13.67
CA LEU A 82 4.40 -1.76 13.36
C LEU A 82 5.82 -1.21 13.24
N VAL A 83 6.68 -1.49 14.22
CA VAL A 83 8.09 -1.07 14.21
C VAL A 83 8.81 -1.63 13.00
N LYS A 84 8.59 -2.92 12.70
CA LYS A 84 9.18 -3.57 11.52
C LYS A 84 8.78 -2.87 10.22
N PHE A 85 7.49 -2.64 9.99
CA PHE A 85 7.01 -2.02 8.74
C PHE A 85 7.44 -0.56 8.64
N GLN A 86 7.45 0.17 9.75
CA GLN A 86 7.98 1.53 9.79
C GLN A 86 9.45 1.55 9.34
N GLN A 87 10.28 0.65 9.87
CA GLN A 87 11.69 0.58 9.49
C GLN A 87 11.86 0.21 8.00
N GLU A 88 11.11 -0.76 7.49
CA GLU A 88 11.17 -1.15 6.08
C GLU A 88 10.78 0.00 5.15
N ILE A 89 9.75 0.77 5.50
CA ILE A 89 9.35 1.95 4.73
C ILE A 89 10.44 3.01 4.75
N VAL A 90 11.02 3.32 5.92
CA VAL A 90 12.11 4.30 6.04
C VAL A 90 13.32 3.86 5.20
N ASN A 91 13.67 2.58 5.23
CA ASN A 91 14.76 2.03 4.41
C ASN A 91 14.47 2.18 2.92
N ALA A 92 13.23 1.92 2.47
CA ALA A 92 12.84 2.09 1.08
C ALA A 92 12.89 3.57 0.63
N VAL A 93 12.54 4.51 1.52
CA VAL A 93 12.72 5.95 1.23
C VAL A 93 14.20 6.29 1.11
N GLN A 94 15.04 5.81 2.04
CA GLN A 94 16.49 6.00 1.99
C GLN A 94 17.08 5.49 0.69
N GLU A 95 16.70 4.29 0.26
CA GLU A 95 17.15 3.70 -1.00
C GLU A 95 16.73 4.53 -2.21
N GLY A 96 15.45 4.91 -2.30
CA GLY A 96 14.93 5.71 -3.40
C GLY A 96 15.60 7.08 -3.50
N CYS A 97 15.94 7.68 -2.36
CA CYS A 97 16.73 8.89 -2.30
C CYS A 97 18.21 8.63 -2.65
N ALA A 98 18.83 7.55 -2.19
CA ALA A 98 20.24 7.28 -2.43
C ALA A 98 20.57 6.98 -3.91
N GLN A 99 19.60 6.54 -4.72
CA GLN A 99 19.85 6.24 -6.13
C GLN A 99 20.42 7.48 -6.86
N PRO A 100 21.54 7.34 -7.62
CA PRO A 100 22.10 8.40 -8.43
C PRO A 100 21.19 8.81 -9.58
N LEU A 101 21.28 10.06 -10.03
CA LEU A 101 20.61 10.53 -11.26
C LEU A 101 21.32 9.89 -12.45
N TYR A 102 21.05 8.62 -12.76
CA TYR A 102 21.43 8.08 -14.05
C TYR A 102 20.51 8.72 -15.08
N SER A 103 21.01 9.81 -15.66
CA SER A 103 20.50 10.40 -16.89
C SER A 103 20.44 9.27 -17.92
N SER A 104 19.24 8.75 -18.16
CA SER A 104 18.91 8.01 -19.37
C SER A 104 19.04 8.97 -20.55
N GLN A 105 20.28 9.18 -21.00
CA GLN A 105 20.50 9.58 -22.38
C GLN A 105 20.04 8.40 -23.24
N PRO A 106 19.13 8.60 -24.21
CA PRO A 106 18.99 7.66 -25.30
C PRO A 106 20.34 7.66 -26.02
N GLU A 107 20.99 6.50 -26.09
CA GLU A 107 22.08 6.29 -27.02
C GLU A 107 21.53 6.49 -28.43
N ASP A 108 21.71 7.69 -28.97
CA ASP A 108 21.76 7.92 -30.40
C ASP A 108 22.95 7.10 -30.93
N LEU A 109 22.65 5.88 -31.35
CA LEU A 109 23.53 5.08 -32.19
C LEU A 109 23.70 5.81 -33.52
N ARG A 110 24.76 6.62 -33.55
CA ARG A 110 25.43 7.04 -34.76
C ARG A 110 25.90 5.80 -35.52
N GLN A 111 25.35 5.60 -36.72
CA GLN A 111 26.11 5.00 -37.81
C GLN A 111 26.36 6.09 -38.85
N ASP A 112 27.61 6.54 -38.91
CA ASP A 112 28.29 7.07 -40.11
C ASP A 112 28.07 6.10 -41.29
N ALA A 113 27.98 6.48 -42.57
CA ALA A 113 28.17 7.75 -43.26
C ALA A 113 27.53 7.61 -44.66
N SER A 114 26.99 8.69 -45.22
CA SER A 114 27.41 9.14 -46.56
C SER A 114 26.90 10.55 -46.86
N GLN A 115 27.78 11.30 -47.49
CA GLN A 115 27.68 12.72 -47.81
C GLN A 115 26.51 13.03 -48.76
N THR A 116 25.82 14.15 -48.56
CA THR A 116 25.66 15.18 -49.61
C THR A 116 25.12 16.48 -49.03
N ASP A 117 25.70 17.54 -49.56
CA ASP A 117 25.61 18.94 -49.20
C ASP A 117 24.23 19.53 -49.56
N THR A 118 23.50 20.13 -48.60
CA THR A 118 22.41 21.09 -48.88
C THR A 118 22.21 22.08 -47.73
N ARG A 119 22.26 23.37 -48.12
CA ARG A 119 22.18 24.60 -47.33
C ARG A 119 20.85 24.82 -46.57
N ARG A 120 20.99 25.59 -45.48
CA ARG A 120 20.02 26.52 -44.84
C ARG A 120 18.72 25.93 -44.29
N SER A 121 18.57 25.98 -42.96
CA SER A 121 17.60 26.89 -42.35
C SER A 121 17.87 27.04 -40.85
N LEU A 122 17.94 28.28 -40.39
CA LEU A 122 17.78 28.64 -38.99
C LEU A 122 16.34 28.29 -38.61
N ASP A 123 16.14 27.45 -37.59
CA ASP A 123 15.00 27.62 -36.69
C ASP A 123 15.36 27.12 -35.30
N SER A 124 15.55 28.11 -34.43
CA SER A 124 15.72 27.96 -32.99
C SER A 124 14.40 27.53 -32.36
N HIS A 125 14.11 26.23 -32.38
CA HIS A 125 13.14 25.67 -31.44
C HIS A 125 13.89 25.26 -30.17
N ALA A 126 14.02 26.26 -29.29
CA ALA A 126 14.25 26.06 -27.88
C ALA A 126 13.16 25.12 -27.34
N SER A 127 13.47 23.83 -27.32
CA SER A 127 12.63 22.81 -26.71
C SER A 127 12.67 23.03 -25.20
N LYS A 128 11.80 23.92 -24.72
CA LYS A 128 11.38 23.98 -23.33
C LYS A 128 10.65 22.67 -23.05
N LYS A 129 11.40 21.64 -22.67
CA LYS A 129 10.83 20.49 -21.96
C LYS A 129 10.23 21.05 -20.66
N PRO A 130 8.92 20.88 -20.41
CA PRO A 130 8.31 21.38 -19.20
C PRO A 130 8.98 20.71 -18.01
N ALA A 131 9.20 21.50 -16.96
CA ALA A 131 9.60 20.99 -15.66
C ALA A 131 8.58 19.92 -15.25
N VAL A 132 9.01 18.66 -15.29
CA VAL A 132 8.24 17.55 -14.73
C VAL A 132 8.28 17.79 -13.22
N ASP A 133 7.19 18.34 -12.70
CA ASP A 133 6.87 18.45 -11.28
C ASP A 133 6.55 17.05 -10.72
N GLY A 134 7.48 16.12 -10.94
CA GLY A 134 7.37 14.73 -10.53
C GLY A 134 7.96 14.56 -9.14
N THR A 135 7.26 13.85 -8.27
CA THR A 135 7.81 13.42 -6.99
C THR A 135 9.07 12.59 -7.21
N ASP A 136 10.16 12.89 -6.50
CA ASP A 136 11.44 12.17 -6.65
C ASP A 136 11.29 10.70 -6.19
N VAL A 137 10.52 10.48 -5.12
CA VAL A 137 10.25 9.16 -4.55
C VAL A 137 8.76 8.98 -4.28
N ASP A 138 8.15 7.94 -4.84
CA ASP A 138 6.77 7.52 -4.58
C ASP A 138 6.74 6.08 -4.04
N ILE A 139 6.31 5.93 -2.79
CA ILE A 139 6.19 4.63 -2.13
C ILE A 139 4.73 4.33 -1.87
N VAL A 140 4.30 3.19 -2.35
CA VAL A 140 2.96 2.68 -2.14
C VAL A 140 3.03 1.55 -1.12
N VAL A 141 2.30 1.67 -0.03
CA VAL A 141 2.21 0.63 0.99
C VAL A 141 0.78 0.11 1.05
N THR A 142 0.59 -1.17 0.76
CA THR A 142 -0.72 -1.81 0.84
C THR A 142 -0.74 -2.79 2.01
N ILE A 143 -1.73 -2.66 2.90
CA ILE A 143 -1.85 -3.47 4.12
C ILE A 143 -3.20 -4.19 4.12
N CYS A 144 -3.17 -5.52 4.11
CA CYS A 144 -4.36 -6.34 4.03
C CYS A 144 -4.68 -7.07 5.34
N CYS A 145 -5.97 -7.05 5.70
CA CYS A 145 -6.54 -8.01 6.65
C CYS A 145 -7.63 -8.83 5.93
N GLU A 146 -8.48 -9.56 6.65
CA GLU A 146 -9.49 -10.41 5.99
C GLU A 146 -10.57 -9.56 5.29
N GLU A 147 -11.28 -8.71 6.04
CA GLU A 147 -12.41 -7.91 5.54
C GLU A 147 -12.04 -6.46 5.20
N GLY A 148 -10.85 -5.99 5.58
CA GLY A 148 -10.42 -4.61 5.30
C GLY A 148 -11.01 -3.53 6.22
N ARG A 149 -11.73 -3.91 7.29
CA ARG A 149 -12.50 -2.96 8.11
C ARG A 149 -11.93 -2.65 9.49
N HIS A 150 -11.06 -3.51 10.03
CA HIS A 150 -10.60 -3.43 11.43
C HIS A 150 -9.09 -3.33 11.54
N ARG A 151 -8.40 -4.48 11.44
CA ARG A 151 -6.96 -4.60 11.67
C ARG A 151 -6.18 -3.70 10.72
N SER A 152 -6.41 -3.84 9.42
CA SER A 152 -5.65 -3.08 8.41
C SER A 152 -5.87 -1.57 8.52
N VAL A 153 -7.10 -1.15 8.81
CA VAL A 153 -7.43 0.28 9.01
C VAL A 153 -6.75 0.83 10.26
N ALA A 154 -6.90 0.17 11.41
CA ALA A 154 -6.26 0.61 12.65
C ALA A 154 -4.73 0.63 12.54
N PHE A 155 -4.16 -0.35 11.85
CA PHE A 155 -2.73 -0.45 11.61
C PHE A 155 -2.23 0.69 10.71
N VAL A 156 -2.92 0.99 9.60
CA VAL A 156 -2.56 2.10 8.70
C VAL A 156 -2.66 3.45 9.40
N GLU A 157 -3.71 3.68 10.20
CA GLU A 157 -3.88 4.90 10.97
C GLU A 157 -2.70 5.16 11.91
N GLU A 158 -2.29 4.12 12.64
CA GLU A 158 -1.17 4.21 13.56
C GLU A 158 0.18 4.35 12.85
N LEU A 159 0.39 3.61 11.77
CA LEU A 159 1.61 3.71 10.97
C LEU A 159 1.79 5.12 10.38
N ALA A 160 0.72 5.72 9.87
CA ALA A 160 0.78 7.09 9.35
C ALA A 160 1.16 8.10 10.44
N ARG A 161 0.57 7.94 11.64
CA ARG A 161 0.89 8.79 12.79
C ARG A 161 2.37 8.69 13.16
N ARG A 162 2.95 7.50 13.12
CA ARG A 162 4.39 7.29 13.39
C ARG A 162 5.26 7.88 12.30
N LEU A 163 4.96 7.65 11.04
CA LEU A 163 5.71 8.20 9.91
C LEU A 163 5.71 9.74 9.92
N ALA A 164 4.60 10.37 10.32
CA ALA A 164 4.53 11.81 10.50
C ALA A 164 5.50 12.30 11.59
N THR A 165 5.67 11.56 12.70
CA THR A 165 6.61 11.94 13.77
C THR A 165 8.08 11.70 13.42
N VAL A 166 8.41 10.76 12.53
CA VAL A 166 9.81 10.56 12.09
C VAL A 166 10.34 11.83 11.40
N LYS A 167 9.47 12.61 10.75
CA LYS A 167 9.81 13.89 10.13
C LYS A 167 10.48 14.87 11.11
N ASP A 168 10.11 14.82 12.39
CA ASP A 168 10.46 15.84 13.37
C ASP A 168 11.64 15.44 14.29
N GLY A 169 12.05 14.17 14.30
CA GLY A 169 12.91 13.61 15.37
C GLY A 169 14.37 13.33 15.03
N ASP A 170 14.67 12.76 13.86
CA ASP A 170 15.92 11.98 13.72
C ASP A 170 17.03 12.60 12.87
N GLY A 171 16.88 13.84 12.38
CA GLY A 171 17.93 14.52 11.58
C GLY A 171 18.20 13.93 10.19
N VAL A 172 18.02 12.62 10.01
CA VAL A 172 18.16 11.88 8.75
C VAL A 172 17.14 12.35 7.72
N LEU A 173 15.94 12.79 8.13
CA LEU A 173 14.89 13.24 7.23
C LEU A 173 14.89 14.76 6.94
N GLN A 174 15.82 15.55 7.51
CA GLN A 174 15.79 17.02 7.33
C GLN A 174 15.90 17.47 5.87
N HIS A 175 16.36 16.58 4.98
CA HIS A 175 16.50 16.85 3.56
C HIS A 175 15.31 16.37 2.71
N TRP A 176 14.24 15.82 3.32
CA TRP A 176 13.07 15.32 2.58
C TRP A 176 11.77 16.05 2.94
N ALA A 177 11.03 16.44 1.91
CA ALA A 177 9.64 16.86 2.02
C ALA A 177 8.75 15.62 1.98
N LEU A 178 8.51 15.02 3.15
CA LEU A 178 7.67 13.83 3.31
C LEU A 178 6.17 14.19 3.32
N ASN A 179 5.40 13.57 2.42
CA ASN A 179 3.94 13.60 2.38
C ASN A 179 3.39 12.18 2.57
N VAL A 180 2.54 11.98 3.57
CA VAL A 180 1.92 10.68 3.87
C VAL A 180 0.41 10.78 3.68
N ASN A 181 -0.11 10.02 2.71
CA ASN A 181 -1.53 9.91 2.42
C ASN A 181 -2.08 8.56 2.88
N LYS A 182 -3.34 8.55 3.32
CA LYS A 182 -4.03 7.35 3.78
C LYS A 182 -5.28 7.11 2.93
N THR A 183 -5.57 5.85 2.63
CA THR A 183 -6.80 5.45 1.95
C THR A 183 -7.31 4.13 2.52
N HIS A 184 -8.60 4.05 2.80
CA HIS A 184 -9.23 2.86 3.36
C HIS A 184 -10.25 2.28 2.38
N ARG A 185 -9.80 1.36 1.50
CA ARG A 185 -10.60 0.89 0.36
C ARG A 185 -11.97 0.33 0.74
N ASP A 186 -12.05 -0.38 1.87
CA ASP A 186 -13.26 -1.09 2.29
C ASP A 186 -14.00 -0.39 3.45
N ILE A 187 -13.69 0.89 3.68
CA ILE A 187 -14.45 1.77 4.56
C ILE A 187 -15.22 2.74 3.68
N GLU A 188 -16.54 2.71 3.79
CA GLU A 188 -17.41 3.70 3.15
C GLU A 188 -17.19 5.05 3.84
N ASP A 189 -16.98 6.12 3.07
CA ASP A 189 -16.81 7.48 3.58
C ASP A 189 -18.07 7.86 4.38
N ALA A 190 -17.89 8.06 5.68
CA ALA A 190 -18.98 8.24 6.63
C ALA A 190 -19.52 9.69 6.68
N GLU A 191 -19.45 10.43 5.58
CA GLU A 191 -19.87 11.84 5.56
C GLU A 191 -21.38 12.07 5.54
N ASP A 192 -22.22 11.02 5.63
CA ASP A 192 -23.69 11.14 5.73
C ASP A 192 -24.30 10.25 6.83
N SER A 193 -23.77 10.26 8.06
CA SER A 193 -24.32 9.41 9.14
C SER A 193 -24.48 10.05 10.51
N GLU A 194 -24.72 11.37 10.55
CA GLU A 194 -25.42 12.01 11.66
C GLU A 194 -26.87 12.31 11.28
N GLN A 195 -27.73 11.27 11.22
CA GLN A 195 -29.19 11.33 11.45
C GLN A 195 -29.85 10.01 11.00
N SER A 196 -29.72 8.94 11.77
CA SER A 196 -30.77 7.91 11.81
C SER A 196 -30.61 7.03 13.04
N LEU A 197 -31.15 7.54 14.15
CA LEU A 197 -31.68 6.69 15.20
C LEU A 197 -32.78 5.82 14.58
N GLY A 198 -32.43 4.56 14.34
CA GLY A 198 -33.38 3.50 14.04
C GLY A 198 -33.80 3.37 12.59
N GLN A 199 -33.11 2.52 11.84
CA GLN A 199 -33.76 1.44 11.07
C GLN A 199 -32.74 0.48 10.48
N LYS A 200 -32.90 -0.79 10.84
CA LYS A 200 -32.18 -1.93 10.28
C LYS A 200 -32.55 -2.07 8.80
N ARG A 201 -31.65 -1.76 7.85
CA ARG A 201 -31.61 -2.41 6.53
C ARG A 201 -30.18 -2.47 6.00
N ARG A 202 -29.62 -3.68 5.93
CA ARG A 202 -28.36 -4.00 5.22
C ARG A 202 -28.71 -4.71 3.92
N PRO A 203 -28.51 -4.14 2.73
CA PRO A 203 -28.50 -4.88 1.48
C PRO A 203 -27.05 -5.15 1.06
N ASN A 204 -26.35 -6.05 1.76
CA ASN A 204 -25.10 -6.65 1.21
C ASN A 204 -24.56 -7.88 1.97
N LYS A 205 -25.26 -8.35 3.01
CA LYS A 205 -24.85 -9.54 3.79
C LYS A 205 -25.00 -10.86 2.99
N VAL A 206 -25.81 -10.87 1.94
CA VAL A 206 -26.15 -12.09 1.20
C VAL A 206 -24.96 -12.62 0.39
N HIS A 207 -24.18 -11.77 -0.28
CA HIS A 207 -23.14 -12.24 -1.19
C HIS A 207 -21.92 -12.87 -0.50
N ALA A 208 -21.51 -12.35 0.66
CA ALA A 208 -20.41 -12.93 1.44
C ALA A 208 -20.81 -14.23 2.16
N GLN A 209 -22.05 -14.33 2.66
CA GLN A 209 -22.53 -15.56 3.30
C GLN A 209 -22.74 -16.70 2.31
N THR A 210 -23.20 -16.43 1.09
CA THR A 210 -23.38 -17.48 0.07
C THR A 210 -22.06 -18.14 -0.30
N ARG A 211 -20.97 -17.36 -0.47
CA ARG A 211 -19.63 -17.91 -0.76
C ARG A 211 -19.05 -18.73 0.39
N GLN A 212 -19.35 -18.39 1.65
CA GLN A 212 -18.89 -19.16 2.80
C GLN A 212 -19.68 -20.47 3.00
N ARG A 213 -20.98 -20.47 2.68
CA ARG A 213 -21.83 -21.67 2.71
C ARG A 213 -21.43 -22.67 1.62
N GLU A 214 -21.16 -22.18 0.41
CA GLU A 214 -20.75 -23.02 -0.73
C GLU A 214 -19.42 -23.76 -0.47
N ARG A 215 -18.48 -23.15 0.27
CA ARG A 215 -17.23 -23.82 0.69
C ARG A 215 -17.44 -24.94 1.70
N ARG A 216 -18.47 -24.86 2.55
CA ARG A 216 -18.81 -25.92 3.52
C ARG A 216 -19.53 -27.08 2.87
N GLU A 217 -20.36 -26.80 1.86
CA GLU A 217 -21.11 -27.83 1.12
C GLU A 217 -20.20 -28.60 0.15
N LYS A 218 -19.25 -27.93 -0.53
CA LYS A 218 -18.28 -28.60 -1.42
C LYS A 218 -17.24 -29.46 -0.70
N GLY A 219 -16.97 -29.21 0.58
CA GLY A 219 -16.10 -30.06 1.40
C GLY A 219 -16.75 -31.38 1.83
N ASN A 220 -18.08 -31.47 1.79
CA ASN A 220 -18.83 -32.61 2.34
C ASN A 220 -19.22 -33.65 1.28
N TRP A 221 -18.97 -33.42 -0.01
CA TRP A 221 -19.41 -34.32 -1.08
C TRP A 221 -18.45 -35.49 -1.37
N VAL A 222 -17.19 -35.40 -0.93
CA VAL A 222 -16.17 -36.42 -1.23
C VAL A 222 -16.25 -37.64 -0.28
N GLY A 223 -17.03 -37.57 0.81
CA GLY A 223 -17.06 -38.60 1.86
C GLY A 223 -18.21 -39.63 1.82
N SER A 224 -19.14 -39.57 0.86
CA SER A 224 -20.42 -40.31 0.97
C SER A 224 -20.69 -41.30 -0.16
N ARG A 225 -19.66 -41.85 -0.82
CA ARG A 225 -19.86 -42.76 -1.96
C ARG A 225 -18.97 -44.01 -1.95
N LEU A 226 -18.69 -44.56 -0.77
CA LEU A 226 -17.84 -45.74 -0.63
C LEU A 226 -18.28 -46.70 0.48
N GLU A 227 -19.58 -46.83 0.75
CA GLU A 227 -20.11 -47.94 1.55
C GLU A 227 -21.46 -48.37 0.97
N ASP A 228 -21.43 -49.25 -0.03
CA ASP A 228 -22.53 -50.12 -0.42
C ASP A 228 -21.90 -51.38 -1.05
N LYS A 229 -21.25 -52.16 -0.21
CA LYS A 229 -20.96 -53.57 -0.47
C LYS A 229 -21.42 -54.36 0.75
N ASP A 230 -22.03 -55.50 0.46
CA ASP A 230 -22.34 -56.60 1.38
C ASP A 230 -23.66 -56.46 2.16
N ASN A 231 -24.77 -56.85 1.53
CA ASN A 231 -25.71 -57.77 2.18
C ASN A 231 -26.72 -58.37 1.19
N ALA A 232 -26.47 -59.59 0.72
CA ALA A 232 -27.53 -60.46 0.19
C ALA A 232 -27.10 -61.92 0.31
N ASP A 233 -27.11 -62.42 1.54
CA ASP A 233 -27.18 -63.86 1.81
C ASP A 233 -28.49 -64.16 2.56
N GLN A 234 -29.13 -65.25 2.13
CA GLN A 234 -30.15 -66.06 2.83
C GLN A 234 -31.59 -65.45 2.86
N ILE A 235 -32.68 -66.14 2.49
CA ILE A 235 -33.15 -67.46 2.97
C ILE A 235 -34.29 -68.02 2.06
N TYR A 236 -34.32 -69.37 1.96
CA TYR A 236 -35.35 -70.35 1.51
C TYR A 236 -35.71 -70.51 0.01
#